data_AF-A0A7Y6YLJ8-F1
#
_entry.id   AF-A0A7Y6YLJ8-F1
#
_cell.length_a   1.000
_cell.length_b   1.000
_cell.length_c   1.000
_cell.angle_alpha   90.00
_cell.angle_beta   90.00
_cell.angle_gamma   90.00
#
_symmetry.space_group_name_H-M   'P 1'
#
loop_
_entity.id
_entity.type
_entity.pdbx_description
1 polymer ?
#
loop_
_entity_poly.entity_id
_entity_poly.type
_entity_poly.pdbx_seq_one_letter_code
_entity_poly.pdbx_strand_id
1 'polypeptide(L)'
;MRLFLTVFFLLLPASLWAACTGTDLRTTMTPQERAGLEARISAMRYAAGNHWIARRGSRTLHVIGTLHVNDPRMAQITADLAPLVQQADLLLMEASPADKADFEAELGRTPSLMLITEGPSLIDRLPPQEWEELAAIIRNHGMPVWMAAKMRPWFLALSLAFPPCLRQDKDIKRGLDLRLGEAAEAAGVPVQSLEDPMTIIRMMDSDPLEEQIRQLRAFTAMLGSGTDGFITTVESYFDEQALYALFLSERDFLNSGALTRAEREALWQDTMTELIDTRNRNWIPVIEAAEGDLIVVAAGALHLPGETGVLNLLQQQGYTLERAPF
;
A
#
# COMPACT_ATOMS: atom_id res chain seq x y z
N MET A 1 36.83 -17.42 -53.75
CA MET A 1 35.80 -16.39 -54.09
C MET A 1 34.44 -17.08 -54.00
N ARG A 2 33.54 -16.80 -53.06
CA ARG A 2 33.29 -15.60 -52.26
C ARG A 2 32.75 -16.02 -50.89
N LEU A 3 33.26 -15.35 -49.85
CA LEU A 3 32.66 -15.31 -48.52
C LEU A 3 31.23 -14.74 -48.62
N PHE A 4 30.28 -15.33 -47.91
CA PHE A 4 29.19 -14.57 -47.33
C PHE A 4 29.14 -14.89 -45.83
N LEU A 5 29.73 -13.99 -45.06
CA LEU A 5 29.46 -13.80 -43.65
C LEU A 5 27.98 -13.46 -43.50
N THR A 6 27.18 -14.35 -42.93
CA THR A 6 25.90 -13.97 -42.35
C THR A 6 26.15 -13.75 -40.87
N VAL A 7 26.35 -12.48 -40.53
CA VAL A 7 26.37 -11.96 -39.17
C VAL A 7 25.03 -12.34 -38.52
N PHE A 8 25.07 -13.31 -37.61
CA PHE A 8 23.96 -13.56 -36.69
C PHE A 8 23.92 -12.36 -35.75
N PHE A 9 23.06 -11.39 -36.06
CA PHE A 9 22.75 -10.30 -35.15
C PHE A 9 22.22 -10.91 -33.85
N LEU A 10 22.94 -10.65 -32.76
CA LEU A 10 22.49 -10.77 -31.39
C LEU A 10 21.22 -9.94 -31.20
N LEU A 11 20.07 -10.49 -31.59
CA LEU A 11 18.81 -10.14 -30.96
C LEU A 11 18.75 -10.93 -29.65
N LEU A 12 19.60 -10.52 -28.69
CA LEU A 12 19.20 -10.66 -27.30
C LEU A 12 17.83 -9.99 -27.23
N PRO A 13 16.78 -10.66 -26.72
CA PRO A 13 15.56 -9.93 -26.41
C PRO A 13 15.99 -8.87 -25.42
N ALA A 14 16.02 -7.61 -25.86
CA ALA A 14 15.94 -6.48 -24.97
C ALA A 14 14.78 -6.86 -24.04
N SER A 15 15.18 -7.18 -22.82
CA SER A 15 14.41 -7.95 -21.88
C SER A 15 12.99 -7.38 -21.82
N LEU A 16 12.02 -8.30 -21.80
CA LEU A 16 10.58 -8.14 -21.63
C LEU A 16 10.21 -7.38 -20.33
N TRP A 17 10.75 -6.19 -20.17
CA TRP A 17 10.29 -5.18 -19.25
C TRP A 17 9.35 -4.32 -20.07
N ALA A 18 8.15 -4.84 -20.32
CA ALA A 18 7.01 -3.96 -20.41
C ALA A 18 6.80 -3.37 -19.00
N ALA A 19 7.77 -2.57 -18.54
CA ALA A 19 7.69 -1.85 -17.30
C ALA A 19 6.51 -0.90 -17.43
N CYS A 20 5.75 -0.74 -16.35
CA CYS A 20 4.81 0.36 -16.25
C CYS A 20 5.53 1.67 -16.52
N THR A 21 5.40 2.22 -17.73
CA THR A 21 5.98 3.51 -18.09
C THR A 21 5.02 4.60 -17.63
N GLY A 22 5.30 5.21 -16.48
CA GLY A 22 4.59 6.37 -15.96
C GLY A 22 5.56 7.49 -15.63
N THR A 23 5.00 8.66 -15.34
CA THR A 23 5.73 9.85 -14.93
C THR A 23 5.65 9.99 -13.40
N ASP A 24 6.79 10.19 -12.74
CA ASP A 24 6.80 10.64 -11.35
C ASP A 24 6.27 12.08 -11.28
N LEU A 25 5.06 12.24 -10.77
CA LEU A 25 4.33 13.49 -10.69
C LEU A 25 5.01 14.51 -9.79
N ARG A 26 5.94 14.09 -8.91
CA ARG A 26 6.76 15.02 -8.13
C ARG A 26 7.67 15.86 -9.03
N THR A 27 8.02 15.37 -10.21
CA THR A 27 8.90 16.07 -11.15
C THR A 27 8.14 17.07 -12.03
N THR A 28 6.81 16.96 -12.11
CA THR A 28 5.97 17.78 -13.01
C THR A 28 5.34 18.99 -12.33
N MET A 29 5.43 19.09 -10.99
CA MET A 29 4.88 20.21 -10.23
C MET A 29 5.56 21.54 -10.56
N THR A 30 4.77 22.62 -10.60
CA THR A 30 5.30 23.98 -10.61
C THR A 30 6.09 24.26 -9.33
N PRO A 31 7.02 25.23 -9.33
CA PRO A 31 7.75 25.61 -8.12
C PRO A 31 6.85 26.00 -6.94
N GLN A 32 5.71 26.64 -7.22
CA GLN A 32 4.75 27.04 -6.19
C GLN A 32 4.03 25.84 -5.57
N GLU A 33 3.57 24.89 -6.39
CA GLU A 33 2.92 23.67 -5.91
C GLU A 33 3.88 22.82 -5.07
N ARG A 34 5.12 22.66 -5.55
CA ARG A 34 6.18 21.95 -4.83
C ARG A 34 6.44 22.58 -3.47
N ALA A 35 6.64 23.90 -3.42
CA ALA A 35 6.90 24.61 -2.16
C ALA A 35 5.73 24.47 -1.17
N GLY A 36 4.49 24.51 -1.65
CA GLY A 36 3.31 24.30 -0.80
C GLY A 36 3.25 22.88 -0.22
N LEU A 37 3.55 21.87 -1.04
CA LEU A 37 3.61 20.47 -0.61
C LEU A 37 4.74 20.22 0.39
N GLU A 38 5.94 20.72 0.09
CA GLU A 38 7.13 20.63 0.95
C GLU A 38 6.90 21.28 2.31
N ALA A 39 6.23 22.43 2.37
CA ALA A 39 5.88 23.08 3.63
C ALA A 39 4.97 22.19 4.49
N ARG A 40 3.97 21.53 3.89
CA ARG A 40 3.10 20.57 4.59
C ARG A 40 3.89 19.37 5.10
N ILE A 41 4.74 18.79 4.26
CA ILE A 41 5.57 17.62 4.61
C ILE A 41 6.53 17.98 5.75
N SER A 42 7.20 19.14 5.69
CA SER A 42 8.14 19.58 6.73
C SER A 42 7.50 19.81 8.10
N ALA A 43 6.19 20.04 8.13
CA ALA A 43 5.44 20.19 9.37
C ALA A 43 5.08 18.84 10.02
N MET A 44 5.21 17.73 9.29
CA MET A 44 4.92 16.40 9.81
C MET A 44 6.09 15.89 10.67
N ARG A 45 5.76 15.27 11.81
CA ARG A 45 6.76 14.57 12.63
C ARG A 45 7.29 13.37 11.85
N TYR A 46 8.61 13.17 11.88
CA TYR A 46 9.27 12.04 11.21
C TYR A 46 8.94 11.93 9.71
N ALA A 47 8.85 13.07 9.01
CA ALA A 47 8.36 13.17 7.63
C ALA A 47 9.11 12.36 6.56
N ALA A 48 10.32 11.89 6.87
CA ALA A 48 11.16 11.12 5.96
C ALA A 48 11.91 10.03 6.72
N GLY A 49 12.24 8.95 6.00
CA GLY A 49 12.98 7.81 6.54
C GLY A 49 12.13 6.55 6.65
N ASN A 50 12.62 5.44 6.10
CA ASN A 50 11.94 4.15 6.15
C ASN A 50 12.53 3.17 7.17
N HIS A 51 13.66 3.50 7.82
CA HIS A 51 14.22 2.68 8.89
C HIS A 51 14.57 3.53 10.10
N TRP A 52 13.99 3.17 11.24
CA TRP A 52 14.21 3.81 12.52
C TRP A 52 14.50 2.80 13.61
N ILE A 53 15.35 3.18 14.56
CA ILE A 53 15.64 2.41 15.76
C ILE A 53 15.02 3.13 16.95
N ALA A 54 14.12 2.45 17.65
CA ALA A 54 13.51 2.91 18.89
C ALA A 54 14.12 2.18 20.09
N ARG A 55 14.65 2.89 21.08
CA ARG A 55 15.28 2.27 22.26
C ARG A 55 14.64 2.72 23.57
N ARG A 56 14.42 1.76 24.48
CA ARG A 56 13.95 2.00 25.85
C ARG A 56 14.45 0.90 26.79
N GLY A 57 15.40 1.25 27.67
CA GLY A 57 16.05 0.25 28.53
C GLY A 57 16.90 -0.73 27.71
N SER A 58 16.71 -2.04 27.90
CA SER A 58 17.31 -3.10 27.08
C SER A 58 16.64 -3.26 25.71
N ARG A 59 15.39 -2.78 25.57
CA ARG A 59 14.57 -3.01 24.39
C ARG A 59 14.97 -2.11 23.24
N THR A 60 15.14 -2.73 22.07
CA THR A 60 15.48 -2.13 20.78
C THR A 60 14.46 -2.60 19.74
N LEU A 61 13.71 -1.66 19.18
CA LEU A 61 12.80 -1.90 18.08
C LEU A 61 13.41 -1.34 16.79
N HIS A 62 13.47 -2.14 15.74
CA HIS A 62 13.73 -1.67 14.39
C HIS A 62 12.40 -1.49 13.67
N VAL A 63 11.98 -0.26 13.45
CA VAL A 63 10.74 0.09 12.76
C VAL A 63 11.04 0.33 11.29
N ILE A 64 10.53 -0.55 10.43
CA ILE A 64 10.76 -0.59 8.99
C ILE A 64 9.48 -0.23 8.25
N GLY A 65 9.52 0.88 7.52
CA GLY A 65 8.53 1.28 6.54
C GLY A 65 8.66 0.44 5.28
N THR A 66 7.61 -0.28 4.94
CA THR A 66 7.57 -1.22 3.81
C THR A 66 6.69 -0.69 2.67
N LEU A 67 6.84 -1.31 1.51
CA LEU A 67 5.98 -1.15 0.35
C LEU A 67 5.59 -2.54 -0.17
N HIS A 68 4.29 -2.77 -0.35
CA HIS A 68 3.73 -4.09 -0.71
C HIS A 68 4.01 -4.53 -2.15
N VAL A 69 4.31 -3.58 -3.04
CA VAL A 69 4.53 -3.86 -4.45
C VAL A 69 5.99 -4.15 -4.72
N ASN A 70 6.25 -5.15 -5.55
CA ASN A 70 7.60 -5.54 -5.93
C ASN A 70 8.27 -4.46 -6.79
N ASP A 71 9.53 -4.19 -6.48
CA ASP A 71 10.45 -3.40 -7.31
C ASP A 71 11.85 -4.03 -7.20
N PRO A 72 12.61 -4.11 -8.30
CA PRO A 72 13.95 -4.71 -8.31
C PRO A 72 14.92 -4.11 -7.29
N ARG A 73 14.81 -2.81 -7.00
CA ARG A 73 15.65 -2.12 -6.01
C ARG A 73 15.49 -2.70 -4.60
N MET A 74 14.35 -3.35 -4.31
CA MET A 74 14.12 -4.01 -3.02
C MET A 74 15.06 -5.19 -2.75
N ALA A 75 15.65 -5.78 -3.79
CA ALA A 75 16.56 -6.91 -3.60
C ALA A 75 17.77 -6.54 -2.72
N GLN A 76 18.34 -5.37 -2.93
CA GLN A 76 19.47 -4.89 -2.13
C GLN A 76 19.02 -4.51 -0.71
N ILE A 77 17.94 -3.74 -0.57
CA ILE A 77 17.36 -3.38 0.73
C ILE A 77 17.05 -4.62 1.57
N THR A 78 16.49 -5.66 0.95
CA THR A 78 16.24 -6.94 1.63
C THR A 78 17.54 -7.59 2.09
N ALA A 79 18.58 -7.61 1.26
CA ALA A 79 19.87 -8.17 1.62
C ALA A 79 20.52 -7.42 2.79
N ASP A 80 20.34 -6.10 2.84
CA ASP A 80 20.90 -5.24 3.89
C ASP A 80 20.13 -5.40 5.23
N LEU A 81 18.80 -5.59 5.17
CA LEU A 81 17.94 -5.78 6.35
C LEU A 81 17.86 -7.25 6.83
N ALA A 82 18.14 -8.23 5.96
CA ALA A 82 18.00 -9.65 6.31
C ALA A 82 18.84 -10.07 7.55
N PRO A 83 20.11 -9.65 7.71
CA PRO A 83 20.88 -10.00 8.91
C PRO A 83 20.25 -9.48 10.21
N LEU A 84 19.59 -8.32 10.17
CA LEU A 84 18.86 -7.77 11.30
C LEU A 84 17.64 -8.64 11.62
N VAL A 85 16.83 -8.98 10.62
CA VAL A 85 15.65 -9.86 10.81
C VAL A 85 16.06 -11.22 11.35
N GLN A 86 17.14 -11.81 10.83
CA GLN A 86 17.66 -13.12 11.26
C GLN A 86 18.14 -13.15 12.72
N GLN A 87 18.51 -12.01 13.28
CA GLN A 87 18.98 -11.88 14.66
C GLN A 87 17.87 -11.46 15.63
N ALA A 88 16.70 -11.09 15.12
CA ALA A 88 15.60 -10.59 15.94
C ALA A 88 14.96 -11.71 16.77
N ASP A 89 14.47 -11.35 17.95
CA ASP A 89 13.66 -12.22 18.79
C ASP A 89 12.26 -12.43 18.19
N LEU A 90 11.76 -11.43 17.46
CA LEU A 90 10.43 -11.42 16.85
C LEU A 90 10.37 -10.43 15.68
N LEU A 91 9.66 -10.83 14.62
CA LEU A 91 9.19 -9.93 13.57
C LEU A 91 7.69 -9.67 13.75
N LEU A 92 7.32 -8.41 13.98
CA LEU A 92 5.95 -7.94 13.93
C LEU A 92 5.64 -7.41 12.52
N MET A 93 4.56 -7.88 11.92
CA MET A 93 4.07 -7.42 10.61
C MET A 93 2.62 -6.97 10.75
N GLU A 94 2.09 -6.15 9.82
CA GLU A 94 0.65 -5.83 9.81
C GLU A 94 -0.21 -7.10 9.88
N ALA A 95 0.17 -8.09 9.07
CA ALA A 95 -0.37 -9.44 9.10
C ALA A 95 0.75 -10.46 8.86
N SER A 96 0.85 -11.44 9.76
CA SER A 96 1.76 -12.58 9.65
C SER A 96 1.40 -13.45 8.44
N PRO A 97 2.35 -14.23 7.87
CA PRO A 97 2.04 -15.17 6.79
C PRO A 97 0.93 -16.17 7.16
N ALA A 98 0.90 -16.62 8.41
CA ALA A 98 -0.15 -17.52 8.91
C ALA A 98 -1.53 -16.84 8.93
N ASP A 99 -1.63 -15.63 9.51
CA ASP A 99 -2.90 -14.91 9.56
C ASP A 99 -3.37 -14.47 8.17
N LYS A 100 -2.45 -14.15 7.25
CA LYS A 100 -2.77 -13.90 5.83
C LYS A 100 -3.36 -15.15 5.17
N ALA A 101 -2.81 -16.33 5.42
CA ALA A 101 -3.33 -17.58 4.87
C ALA A 101 -4.73 -17.92 5.42
N ASP A 102 -4.94 -17.74 6.73
CA ASP A 102 -6.24 -17.94 7.37
C ASP A 102 -7.28 -16.94 6.85
N PHE A 103 -6.87 -15.69 6.65
CA PHE A 103 -7.68 -14.65 6.04
C PHE A 103 -8.10 -15.00 4.60
N GLU A 104 -7.17 -15.46 3.75
CA GLU A 104 -7.49 -15.91 2.39
C GLU A 104 -8.46 -17.10 2.38
N ALA A 105 -8.31 -18.04 3.31
CA ALA A 105 -9.23 -19.15 3.48
C ALA A 105 -10.64 -18.68 3.88
N GLU A 106 -10.74 -17.69 4.77
CA GLU A 106 -12.02 -17.11 5.18
C GLU A 106 -12.71 -16.36 4.03
N LEU A 107 -11.96 -15.57 3.25
CA LEU A 107 -12.47 -14.91 2.05
C LEU A 107 -13.04 -15.92 1.04
N GLY A 108 -12.43 -17.10 0.91
CA GLY A 108 -12.94 -18.19 0.07
C GLY A 108 -14.21 -18.84 0.61
N ARG A 109 -14.40 -18.90 1.94
CA ARG A 109 -15.59 -19.45 2.60
C ARG A 109 -16.76 -18.47 2.62
N THR A 110 -16.46 -17.18 2.71
CA THR A 110 -17.45 -16.11 2.91
C THR A 110 -17.37 -15.10 1.76
N PRO A 111 -17.77 -15.48 0.53
CA PRO A 111 -17.63 -14.62 -0.65
C PRO A 111 -18.43 -13.31 -0.55
N SER A 112 -19.46 -13.26 0.29
CA SER A 112 -20.27 -12.05 0.55
C SER A 112 -19.48 -10.88 1.14
N LEU A 113 -18.28 -11.15 1.68
CA LEU A 113 -17.35 -10.10 2.14
C LEU A 113 -16.82 -9.25 0.97
N MET A 114 -16.64 -9.83 -0.21
CA MET A 114 -16.06 -9.14 -1.38
C MET A 114 -17.02 -9.05 -2.57
N LEU A 115 -18.06 -9.89 -2.60
CA LEU A 115 -18.99 -10.02 -3.70
C LEU A 115 -20.43 -9.71 -3.27
N ILE A 116 -21.20 -9.15 -4.19
CA ILE A 116 -22.65 -9.03 -4.11
C ILE A 116 -23.24 -10.40 -4.43
N THR A 117 -23.53 -11.18 -3.37
CA THR A 117 -24.06 -12.55 -3.47
C THR A 117 -25.59 -12.59 -3.56
N GLU A 118 -26.27 -11.51 -3.18
CA GLU A 118 -27.73 -11.43 -3.15
C GLU A 118 -28.25 -10.15 -3.82
N GLY A 119 -29.42 -10.27 -4.46
CA GLY A 119 -30.09 -9.13 -5.10
C GLY A 119 -29.41 -8.62 -6.38
N PRO A 120 -29.77 -7.41 -6.83
CA PRO A 120 -29.22 -6.80 -8.04
C PRO A 120 -27.73 -6.50 -7.92
N SER A 121 -27.01 -6.61 -9.03
CA SER A 121 -25.58 -6.34 -9.15
C SER A 121 -25.31 -4.88 -9.52
N LEU A 122 -24.03 -4.46 -9.62
CA LEU A 122 -23.70 -3.07 -9.94
C LEU A 122 -24.29 -2.60 -11.28
N ILE A 123 -24.38 -3.50 -12.28
CA ILE A 123 -25.03 -3.20 -13.57
C ILE A 123 -26.51 -2.82 -13.43
N ASP A 124 -27.19 -3.37 -12.43
CA ASP A 124 -28.61 -3.14 -12.20
C ASP A 124 -28.86 -1.95 -11.25
N ARG A 125 -27.85 -1.57 -10.45
CA ARG A 125 -27.94 -0.52 -9.43
C ARG A 125 -27.41 0.83 -9.88
N LEU A 126 -26.50 0.86 -10.84
CA LEU A 126 -25.95 2.11 -11.38
C LEU A 126 -26.81 2.64 -12.54
N PRO A 127 -26.90 3.98 -12.71
CA PRO A 127 -27.49 4.55 -13.91
C PRO A 127 -26.76 4.03 -15.17
N PRO A 128 -27.46 3.76 -16.29
CA PRO A 128 -26.85 3.11 -17.45
C PRO A 128 -25.60 3.80 -18.01
N GLN A 129 -25.59 5.13 -18.00
CA GLN A 129 -24.42 5.90 -18.43
C GLN A 129 -23.22 5.70 -17.50
N GLU A 130 -23.46 5.70 -16.19
CA GLU A 130 -22.40 5.51 -15.20
C GLU A 130 -21.83 4.09 -15.26
N TRP A 131 -22.70 3.10 -15.49
CA TRP A 131 -22.27 1.73 -15.69
C TRP A 131 -21.39 1.59 -16.94
N GLU A 132 -21.73 2.22 -18.06
CA GLU A 132 -20.90 2.15 -19.27
C GLU A 132 -19.53 2.81 -19.09
N GLU A 133 -19.47 3.95 -18.41
CA GLU A 133 -18.21 4.62 -18.04
C GLU A 133 -17.33 3.70 -17.18
N LEU A 134 -17.91 3.11 -16.13
CA LEU A 134 -17.22 2.17 -15.26
C LEU A 134 -16.80 0.89 -16.01
N ALA A 135 -17.67 0.32 -16.84
CA ALA A 135 -17.39 -0.86 -17.65
C ALA A 135 -16.25 -0.61 -18.63
N ALA A 136 -16.12 0.59 -19.18
CA ALA A 136 -14.98 0.96 -20.03
C ALA A 136 -13.66 0.94 -19.24
N ILE A 137 -13.66 1.49 -18.01
CA ILE A 137 -12.49 1.45 -17.11
C ILE A 137 -12.13 0.00 -16.76
N ILE A 138 -13.13 -0.82 -16.40
CA ILE A 138 -12.96 -2.25 -16.07
C ILE A 138 -12.36 -3.02 -17.26
N ARG A 139 -12.87 -2.79 -18.48
CA ARG A 139 -12.35 -3.40 -19.71
C ARG A 139 -10.90 -2.99 -19.97
N ASN A 140 -10.58 -1.70 -19.81
CA ASN A 140 -9.21 -1.21 -19.97
C ASN A 140 -8.25 -1.80 -18.92
N HIS A 141 -8.77 -2.10 -17.73
CA HIS A 141 -8.01 -2.84 -16.73
C HIS A 141 -7.83 -4.31 -17.07
N GLY A 142 -8.56 -4.85 -18.07
CA GLY A 142 -8.50 -6.25 -18.51
C GLY A 142 -9.35 -7.19 -17.65
N MET A 143 -10.36 -6.67 -16.95
CA MET A 143 -11.24 -7.45 -16.07
C MET A 143 -12.55 -7.78 -16.79
N PRO A 144 -13.08 -9.02 -16.68
CA PRO A 144 -14.39 -9.33 -17.22
C PRO A 144 -15.48 -8.51 -16.53
N VAL A 145 -16.21 -7.70 -17.31
CA VAL A 145 -17.24 -6.76 -16.81
C VAL A 145 -18.32 -7.45 -15.98
N TRP A 146 -18.75 -8.65 -16.39
CA TRP A 146 -19.76 -9.43 -15.65
C TRP A 146 -19.27 -9.87 -14.27
N MET A 147 -17.97 -10.10 -14.10
CA MET A 147 -17.37 -10.47 -12.81
C MET A 147 -17.26 -9.22 -11.93
N ALA A 148 -16.81 -8.11 -12.50
CA ALA A 148 -16.74 -6.81 -11.83
C ALA A 148 -18.12 -6.34 -11.33
N ALA A 149 -19.19 -6.60 -12.09
CA ALA A 149 -20.56 -6.28 -11.70
C ALA A 149 -20.98 -6.91 -10.37
N LYS A 150 -20.38 -8.06 -10.02
CA LYS A 150 -20.64 -8.81 -8.80
C LYS A 150 -19.70 -8.46 -7.66
N MET A 151 -18.72 -7.59 -7.85
CA MET A 151 -17.85 -7.13 -6.77
C MET A 151 -18.58 -6.09 -5.91
N ARG A 152 -18.28 -6.06 -4.61
CA ARG A 152 -18.65 -4.93 -3.76
C ARG A 152 -17.87 -3.68 -4.20
N PRO A 153 -18.44 -2.47 -4.06
CA PRO A 153 -17.79 -1.26 -4.57
C PRO A 153 -16.38 -1.00 -4.04
N TRP A 154 -16.13 -1.21 -2.73
CA TRP A 154 -14.79 -1.04 -2.16
C TRP A 154 -13.78 -2.01 -2.78
N PHE A 155 -14.19 -3.27 -3.01
CA PHE A 155 -13.33 -4.32 -3.56
C PHE A 155 -13.05 -4.08 -5.05
N LEU A 156 -14.04 -3.58 -5.78
CA LEU A 156 -13.86 -3.14 -7.16
C LEU A 156 -12.88 -1.97 -7.24
N ALA A 157 -13.02 -0.94 -6.38
CA ALA A 157 -12.12 0.20 -6.35
C ALA A 157 -10.67 -0.22 -6.04
N LEU A 158 -10.46 -1.10 -5.05
CA LEU A 158 -9.15 -1.68 -4.74
C LEU A 158 -8.57 -2.46 -5.93
N SER A 159 -9.41 -3.23 -6.63
CA SER A 159 -8.98 -3.99 -7.81
C SER A 159 -8.59 -3.10 -9.00
N LEU A 160 -9.15 -1.89 -9.07
CA LEU A 160 -8.83 -0.87 -10.08
C LEU A 160 -7.68 0.06 -9.66
N ALA A 161 -7.22 -0.01 -8.40
CA ALA A 161 -6.10 0.78 -7.91
C ALA A 161 -4.76 0.39 -8.56
N PHE A 162 -4.61 -0.88 -8.94
CA PHE A 162 -3.41 -1.38 -9.60
C PHE A 162 -3.44 -1.05 -11.10
N PRO A 163 -2.42 -0.36 -11.64
CA PRO A 163 -2.39 -0.07 -13.06
C PRO A 163 -2.33 -1.36 -13.90
N PRO A 164 -2.94 -1.37 -15.10
CA PRO A 164 -3.09 -2.59 -15.91
C PRO A 164 -1.77 -3.29 -16.24
N CYS A 165 -0.69 -2.52 -16.36
CA CYS A 165 0.65 -3.03 -16.68
C CYS A 165 1.24 -3.96 -15.60
N LEU A 166 0.81 -3.86 -14.34
CA LEU A 166 1.31 -4.73 -13.26
C LEU A 166 0.59 -6.08 -13.19
N ARG A 167 -0.54 -6.26 -13.90
CA ARG A 167 -1.34 -7.49 -13.79
C ARG A 167 -0.68 -8.74 -14.37
N GLN A 168 0.29 -8.57 -15.27
CA GLN A 168 1.03 -9.70 -15.84
C GLN A 168 2.26 -10.08 -14.98
N ASP A 169 2.62 -9.24 -14.02
CA ASP A 169 3.70 -9.54 -13.09
C ASP A 169 3.20 -10.47 -11.99
N LYS A 170 3.70 -11.71 -12.01
CA LYS A 170 3.35 -12.73 -11.02
C LYS A 170 3.94 -12.45 -9.65
N ASP A 171 5.01 -11.66 -9.60
CA ASP A 171 5.73 -11.34 -8.39
C ASP A 171 5.32 -9.97 -7.84
N ILE A 172 4.29 -9.32 -8.39
CA ILE A 172 3.91 -7.95 -8.00
C ILE A 172 3.66 -7.80 -6.49
N LYS A 173 3.18 -8.84 -5.82
CA LYS A 173 2.92 -8.82 -4.37
C LYS A 173 4.18 -9.08 -3.52
N ARG A 174 5.34 -9.31 -4.14
CA ARG A 174 6.61 -9.60 -3.46
C ARG A 174 7.33 -8.31 -3.05
N GLY A 175 6.60 -7.46 -2.33
CA GLY A 175 7.10 -6.24 -1.69
C GLY A 175 8.06 -6.51 -0.54
N LEU A 176 8.51 -5.43 0.11
CA LEU A 176 9.48 -5.54 1.21
C LEU A 176 8.90 -6.31 2.41
N ASP A 177 7.62 -6.13 2.73
CA ASP A 177 6.97 -6.87 3.83
C ASP A 177 7.05 -8.39 3.62
N LEU A 178 6.69 -8.88 2.43
CA LEU A 178 6.77 -10.32 2.14
C LEU A 178 8.22 -10.83 2.21
N ARG A 179 9.17 -10.06 1.69
CA ARG A 179 10.60 -10.43 1.69
C ARG A 179 11.19 -10.50 3.10
N LEU A 180 10.79 -9.61 4.01
CA LEU A 180 11.21 -9.67 5.41
C LEU A 180 10.55 -10.86 6.14
N GLY A 181 9.28 -11.17 5.83
CA GLY A 181 8.62 -12.38 6.30
C GLY A 181 9.33 -13.66 5.85
N GLU A 182 9.66 -13.77 4.55
CA GLU A 182 10.43 -14.88 3.98
C GLU A 182 11.80 -15.04 4.70
N ALA A 183 12.48 -13.92 5.00
CA ALA A 183 13.75 -13.93 5.70
C ALA A 183 13.63 -14.41 7.16
N ALA A 184 12.57 -14.00 7.86
CA ALA A 184 12.29 -14.46 9.22
C ALA A 184 11.95 -15.96 9.26
N GLU A 185 11.07 -16.42 8.37
CA GLU A 185 10.70 -17.85 8.26
C GLU A 185 11.91 -18.72 7.97
N ALA A 186 12.76 -18.32 7.02
CA ALA A 186 13.99 -19.04 6.68
C ALA A 186 14.98 -19.15 7.84
N ALA A 187 14.95 -18.19 8.78
CA ALA A 187 15.81 -18.15 9.96
C ALA A 187 15.18 -18.77 11.21
N GLY A 188 13.91 -19.17 11.15
CA GLY A 188 13.15 -19.65 12.31
C GLY A 188 12.82 -18.55 13.32
N VAL A 189 12.82 -17.29 12.90
CA VAL A 189 12.41 -16.14 13.72
C VAL A 189 10.89 -16.11 13.77
N PRO A 190 10.27 -16.06 14.97
CA PRO A 190 8.82 -15.96 15.09
C PRO A 190 8.28 -14.72 14.36
N VAL A 191 7.10 -14.86 13.74
CA VAL A 191 6.38 -13.77 13.08
C VAL A 191 5.00 -13.65 13.70
N GLN A 192 4.61 -12.43 14.08
CA GLN A 192 3.30 -12.15 14.67
C GLN A 192 2.65 -10.93 14.02
N SER A 193 1.32 -10.92 13.99
CA SER A 193 0.54 -9.79 13.48
C SER A 193 0.41 -8.65 14.49
N LEU A 194 0.44 -7.43 13.97
CA LEU A 194 0.06 -6.21 14.68
C LEU A 194 -1.46 -6.08 14.80
N GLU A 195 -2.22 -6.70 13.89
CA GLU A 195 -3.68 -6.67 13.87
C GLU A 195 -4.31 -7.91 13.24
N ASP A 196 -5.61 -8.09 13.45
CA ASP A 196 -6.41 -9.05 12.69
C ASP A 196 -6.57 -8.54 11.24
N PRO A 197 -6.17 -9.30 10.19
CA PRO A 197 -6.33 -8.90 8.80
C PRO A 197 -7.78 -8.56 8.41
N MET A 198 -8.76 -9.14 9.10
CA MET A 198 -10.18 -8.85 8.88
C MET A 198 -10.57 -7.42 9.30
N THR A 199 -9.72 -6.72 10.06
CA THR A 199 -9.93 -5.31 10.44
C THR A 199 -10.12 -4.42 9.22
N ILE A 200 -9.28 -4.55 8.20
CA ILE A 200 -9.38 -3.75 6.97
C ILE A 200 -10.67 -4.07 6.20
N ILE A 201 -11.06 -5.34 6.12
CA ILE A 201 -12.31 -5.72 5.44
C ILE A 201 -13.54 -5.18 6.16
N ARG A 202 -13.60 -5.32 7.49
CA ARG A 202 -14.72 -4.79 8.28
C ARG A 202 -14.82 -3.27 8.18
N MET A 203 -13.69 -2.59 8.12
CA MET A 203 -13.61 -1.14 7.91
C MET A 203 -14.10 -0.75 6.50
N MET A 204 -13.59 -1.39 5.45
CA MET A 204 -14.00 -1.13 4.06
C MET A 204 -15.45 -1.50 3.78
N ASP A 205 -15.98 -2.48 4.52
CA ASP A 205 -17.35 -2.96 4.38
C ASP A 205 -18.34 -2.37 5.40
N SER A 206 -17.93 -1.35 6.14
CA SER A 206 -18.73 -0.77 7.22
C SER A 206 -19.99 -0.06 6.73
N ASP A 207 -19.91 0.57 5.56
CA ASP A 207 -21.02 1.32 4.96
C ASP A 207 -22.05 0.40 4.28
N PRO A 208 -23.35 0.74 4.31
CA PRO A 208 -24.37 0.03 3.54
C PRO A 208 -24.04 0.00 2.04
N LEU A 209 -24.46 -1.05 1.32
CA LEU A 209 -24.14 -1.21 -0.10
C LEU A 209 -24.51 0.01 -0.97
N GLU A 210 -25.66 0.64 -0.71
CA GLU A 210 -26.09 1.84 -1.45
C GLU A 210 -25.17 3.05 -1.22
N GLU A 211 -24.62 3.18 -0.02
CA GLU A 211 -23.62 4.19 0.32
C GLU A 211 -22.32 3.90 -0.44
N GLN A 212 -21.84 2.66 -0.38
CA GLN A 212 -20.65 2.23 -1.11
C GLN A 212 -20.79 2.44 -2.63
N ILE A 213 -21.99 2.23 -3.20
CA ILE A 213 -22.26 2.49 -4.63
C ILE A 213 -22.17 3.97 -4.94
N ARG A 214 -22.75 4.85 -4.11
CA ARG A 214 -22.64 6.31 -4.27
C ARG A 214 -21.17 6.76 -4.21
N GLN A 215 -20.39 6.15 -3.33
CA GLN A 215 -18.98 6.49 -3.11
C GLN A 215 -18.02 5.82 -4.11
N LEU A 216 -18.47 4.89 -4.97
CA LEU A 216 -17.58 4.09 -5.84
C LEU A 216 -16.63 4.96 -6.69
N ARG A 217 -17.16 6.05 -7.26
CA ARG A 217 -16.35 7.02 -8.04
C ARG A 217 -15.30 7.69 -7.16
N ALA A 218 -15.66 8.04 -5.93
CA ALA A 218 -14.76 8.65 -4.95
C ALA A 218 -13.66 7.65 -4.52
N PHE A 219 -14.01 6.40 -4.22
CA PHE A 219 -13.02 5.35 -3.93
C PHE A 219 -12.07 5.10 -5.09
N THR A 220 -12.58 5.08 -6.32
CA THR A 220 -11.74 4.92 -7.51
C THR A 220 -10.80 6.12 -7.70
N ALA A 221 -11.24 7.34 -7.39
CA ALA A 221 -10.37 8.52 -7.44
C ALA A 221 -9.34 8.56 -6.30
N MET A 222 -9.70 8.05 -5.12
CA MET A 222 -8.84 8.00 -3.94
C MET A 222 -7.76 6.92 -4.07
N LEU A 223 -8.16 5.71 -4.44
CA LEU A 223 -7.28 4.53 -4.54
C LEU A 223 -6.64 4.39 -5.93
N GLY A 224 -7.32 4.86 -6.98
CA GLY A 224 -6.86 4.78 -8.35
C GLY A 224 -6.03 5.99 -8.74
N SER A 225 -4.71 5.85 -8.66
CA SER A 225 -3.76 6.91 -9.04
C SER A 225 -3.25 6.77 -10.49
N GLY A 226 -3.75 5.77 -11.21
CA GLY A 226 -3.25 5.39 -12.53
C GLY A 226 -1.77 4.99 -12.51
N THR A 227 -1.16 4.87 -13.68
CA THR A 227 0.26 4.50 -13.80
C THR A 227 1.18 5.56 -13.19
N ASP A 228 0.89 6.85 -13.40
CA ASP A 228 1.75 7.94 -12.91
C ASP A 228 1.74 8.06 -11.39
N GLY A 229 0.59 7.91 -10.74
CA GLY A 229 0.52 7.91 -9.29
C GLY A 229 1.14 6.64 -8.66
N PHE A 230 1.07 5.50 -9.35
CA PHE A 230 1.83 4.31 -8.94
C PHE A 230 3.34 4.58 -8.99
N ILE A 231 3.86 5.11 -10.10
CA ILE A 231 5.28 5.47 -10.21
C ILE A 231 5.67 6.49 -9.15
N THR A 232 4.84 7.51 -8.93
CA THR A 232 5.04 8.50 -7.88
C THR A 232 5.13 7.86 -6.49
N THR A 233 4.31 6.85 -6.20
CA THR A 233 4.34 6.10 -4.94
C THR A 233 5.65 5.33 -4.78
N VAL A 234 6.06 4.60 -5.81
CA VAL A 234 7.30 3.83 -5.82
C VAL A 234 8.52 4.75 -5.65
N GLU A 235 8.63 5.81 -6.43
CA GLU A 235 9.77 6.74 -6.33
C GLU A 235 9.78 7.51 -5.00
N SER A 236 8.61 7.91 -4.49
CA SER A 236 8.49 8.51 -3.15
C SER A 236 8.98 7.56 -2.05
N TYR A 237 8.71 6.25 -2.18
CA TYR A 237 9.16 5.26 -1.22
C TYR A 237 10.69 5.09 -1.23
N PHE A 238 11.30 4.97 -2.42
CA PHE A 238 12.75 4.81 -2.53
C PHE A 238 13.55 6.06 -2.15
N ASP A 239 12.95 7.24 -2.30
CA ASP A 239 13.51 8.49 -1.76
C ASP A 239 13.24 8.68 -0.26
N GLU A 240 12.62 7.69 0.40
CA GLU A 240 12.21 7.70 1.82
C GLU A 240 11.29 8.88 2.18
N GLN A 241 10.39 9.25 1.26
CA GLN A 241 9.54 10.43 1.27
C GLN A 241 8.07 10.09 0.94
N ALA A 242 7.55 9.01 1.54
CA ALA A 242 6.22 8.46 1.24
C ALA A 242 5.06 9.49 1.33
N LEU A 243 5.19 10.52 2.16
CA LEU A 243 4.19 11.60 2.29
C LEU A 243 3.95 12.39 1.00
N TYR A 244 4.90 12.44 0.06
CA TYR A 244 4.65 13.06 -1.25
C TYR A 244 3.52 12.37 -2.00
N ALA A 245 3.59 11.05 -2.11
CA ALA A 245 2.56 10.27 -2.78
C ALA A 245 1.19 10.43 -2.09
N LEU A 246 1.17 10.39 -0.75
CA LEU A 246 -0.06 10.58 0.03
C LEU A 246 -0.71 11.94 -0.22
N PHE A 247 0.05 13.03 -0.10
CA PHE A 247 -0.51 14.38 -0.24
C PHE A 247 -0.83 14.76 -1.69
N LEU A 248 -0.17 14.14 -2.68
CA LEU A 248 -0.58 14.25 -4.08
C LEU A 248 -1.89 13.51 -4.33
N SER A 249 -2.02 12.27 -3.82
CA SER A 249 -3.28 11.51 -3.87
C SER A 249 -4.42 12.27 -3.19
N GLU A 250 -4.18 12.86 -2.00
CA GLU A 250 -5.14 13.72 -1.31
C GLU A 250 -5.59 14.89 -2.18
N ARG A 251 -4.63 15.64 -2.73
CA ARG A 251 -4.92 16.80 -3.58
C ARG A 251 -5.80 16.40 -4.76
N ASP A 252 -5.42 15.33 -5.46
CA ASP A 252 -6.10 14.87 -6.66
C ASP A 252 -7.51 14.36 -6.32
N PHE A 253 -7.63 13.60 -5.22
CA PHE A 253 -8.92 13.18 -4.68
C PHE A 253 -9.80 14.39 -4.32
N LEU A 254 -9.29 15.34 -3.55
CA LEU A 254 -10.04 16.52 -3.12
C LEU A 254 -10.40 17.47 -4.27
N ASN A 255 -9.75 17.34 -5.43
CA ASN A 255 -10.09 18.05 -6.68
C ASN A 255 -10.96 17.23 -7.64
N SER A 256 -11.26 15.97 -7.32
CA SER A 256 -12.13 15.12 -8.13
C SER A 256 -13.58 15.62 -8.14
N GLY A 257 -14.32 15.31 -9.21
CA GLY A 257 -15.71 15.77 -9.40
C GLY A 257 -16.79 14.82 -8.87
N ALA A 258 -16.43 13.77 -8.12
CA ALA A 258 -17.35 12.67 -7.79
C ALA A 258 -18.38 12.99 -6.69
N LEU A 259 -18.04 13.89 -5.76
CA LEU A 259 -18.84 14.28 -4.60
C LEU A 259 -18.80 15.81 -4.42
N THR A 260 -19.45 16.38 -3.40
CA THR A 260 -19.17 17.78 -3.00
C THR A 260 -17.80 17.89 -2.31
N ARG A 261 -17.24 19.11 -2.22
CA ARG A 261 -15.95 19.32 -1.55
C ARG A 261 -15.97 18.88 -0.08
N ALA A 262 -17.04 19.21 0.65
CA ALA A 262 -17.19 18.85 2.05
C ALA A 262 -17.30 17.34 2.25
N GLU A 263 -18.02 16.63 1.38
CA GLU A 263 -18.09 15.16 1.41
C GLU A 263 -16.74 14.52 1.12
N ARG A 264 -15.95 15.05 0.18
CA ARG A 264 -14.60 14.55 -0.06
C ARG A 264 -13.67 14.79 1.11
N GLU A 265 -13.72 15.97 1.73
CA GLU A 265 -12.92 16.26 2.93
C GLU A 265 -13.28 15.30 4.07
N ALA A 266 -14.57 15.08 4.33
CA ALA A 266 -15.03 14.12 5.33
C ALA A 266 -14.55 12.69 4.99
N LEU A 267 -14.81 12.22 3.77
CA LEU A 267 -14.44 10.86 3.35
C LEU A 267 -12.93 10.61 3.43
N TRP A 268 -12.10 11.59 3.05
CA TRP A 268 -10.65 11.48 3.19
C TRP A 268 -10.24 11.40 4.66
N GLN A 269 -10.76 12.29 5.51
CA GLN A 269 -10.43 12.31 6.93
C GLN A 269 -10.85 11.01 7.64
N ASP A 270 -12.07 10.53 7.37
CA ASP A 270 -12.58 9.28 7.94
C ASP A 270 -11.74 8.09 7.46
N THR A 271 -11.43 8.03 6.16
CA THR A 271 -10.58 6.99 5.59
C THR A 271 -9.18 6.99 6.21
N MET A 272 -8.53 8.15 6.32
CA MET A 272 -7.18 8.25 6.91
C MET A 272 -7.18 7.95 8.41
N THR A 273 -8.24 8.33 9.11
CA THR A 273 -8.42 8.00 10.53
C THR A 273 -8.44 6.47 10.71
N GLU A 274 -9.24 5.77 9.91
CA GLU A 274 -9.36 4.32 10.07
C GLU A 274 -8.17 3.54 9.47
N LEU A 275 -7.67 3.93 8.29
CA LEU A 275 -6.56 3.24 7.63
C LEU A 275 -5.21 3.44 8.30
N ILE A 276 -5.00 4.57 8.98
CA ILE A 276 -3.70 4.90 9.60
C ILE A 276 -3.85 5.14 11.10
N ASP A 277 -4.64 6.13 11.52
CA ASP A 277 -4.58 6.62 12.90
C ASP A 277 -5.07 5.60 13.94
N THR A 278 -6.20 4.97 13.68
CA THR A 278 -6.82 3.95 14.54
C THR A 278 -5.93 2.71 14.59
N ARG A 279 -5.46 2.23 13.43
CA ARG A 279 -4.57 1.07 13.33
C ARG A 279 -3.27 1.31 14.09
N ASN A 280 -2.60 2.44 13.86
CA ASN A 280 -1.37 2.80 14.56
C ASN A 280 -1.54 2.80 16.08
N ARG A 281 -2.64 3.35 16.61
CA ARG A 281 -2.93 3.33 18.05
C ARG A 281 -3.13 1.92 18.58
N ASN A 282 -3.85 1.09 17.84
CA ASN A 282 -4.12 -0.30 18.23
C ASN A 282 -2.87 -1.17 18.19
N TRP A 283 -1.89 -0.84 17.35
CA TRP A 283 -0.62 -1.56 17.26
C TRP A 283 0.32 -1.29 18.43
N ILE A 284 0.25 -0.12 19.07
CA ILE A 284 1.18 0.24 20.16
C ILE A 284 1.08 -0.74 21.34
N PRO A 285 -0.11 -1.09 21.87
CA PRO A 285 -0.21 -2.14 22.88
C PRO A 285 0.35 -3.49 22.43
N VAL A 286 0.21 -3.87 21.15
CA VAL A 286 0.77 -5.12 20.62
C VAL A 286 2.29 -5.07 20.58
N ILE A 287 2.87 -3.96 20.11
CA ILE A 287 4.32 -3.73 20.08
C ILE A 287 4.89 -3.70 21.51
N GLU A 288 4.18 -3.12 22.47
CA GLU A 288 4.61 -3.06 23.87
C GLU A 288 4.51 -4.41 24.59
N ALA A 289 3.51 -5.21 24.27
CA ALA A 289 3.29 -6.52 24.86
C ALA A 289 4.18 -7.62 24.27
N ALA A 290 4.77 -7.39 23.09
CA ALA A 290 5.64 -8.37 22.43
C ALA A 290 6.82 -8.79 23.32
N GLU A 291 7.15 -10.07 23.32
CA GLU A 291 8.29 -10.58 24.10
C GLU A 291 9.61 -10.41 23.32
N GLY A 292 10.73 -10.33 24.04
CA GLY A 292 12.06 -10.10 23.47
C GLY A 292 12.59 -8.67 23.64
N ASP A 293 13.90 -8.52 23.42
CA ASP A 293 14.61 -7.25 23.50
C ASP A 293 14.93 -6.68 22.11
N LEU A 294 15.17 -7.52 21.10
CA LEU A 294 15.41 -7.10 19.71
C LEU A 294 14.21 -7.48 18.84
N ILE A 295 13.35 -6.50 18.54
CA ILE A 295 12.13 -6.72 17.74
C ILE A 295 12.23 -5.91 16.45
N VAL A 296 11.80 -6.51 15.33
CA VAL A 296 11.60 -5.79 14.08
C VAL A 296 10.10 -5.56 13.90
N VAL A 297 9.69 -4.33 13.60
CA VAL A 297 8.32 -3.94 13.28
C VAL A 297 8.28 -3.53 11.82
N ALA A 298 7.63 -4.31 10.96
CA ALA A 298 7.49 -4.05 9.54
C ALA A 298 6.04 -3.65 9.22
N ALA A 299 5.82 -2.39 8.88
CA ALA A 299 4.52 -1.84 8.50
C ALA A 299 4.67 -0.92 7.29
N GLY A 300 3.60 -0.61 6.58
CA GLY A 300 3.62 0.28 5.41
C GLY A 300 4.24 1.63 5.77
N ALA A 301 5.05 2.20 4.87
CA ALA A 301 5.82 3.42 5.17
C ALA A 301 4.94 4.62 5.62
N LEU A 302 3.67 4.67 5.22
CA LEU A 302 2.72 5.71 5.64
C LEU A 302 2.27 5.59 7.11
N HIS A 303 2.52 4.46 7.77
CA HIS A 303 2.23 4.27 9.20
C HIS A 303 3.27 4.93 10.12
N LEU A 304 4.45 5.29 9.61
CA LEU A 304 5.56 5.82 10.41
C LEU A 304 5.39 7.30 10.81
N PRO A 305 5.12 8.25 9.87
CA PRO A 305 5.14 9.68 10.15
C PRO A 305 3.86 10.22 10.80
N GLY A 306 3.94 11.45 11.30
CA GLY A 306 2.79 12.22 11.79
C GLY A 306 2.57 12.13 13.31
N GLU A 307 1.57 12.88 13.80
CA GLU A 307 1.21 12.90 15.23
C GLU A 307 0.72 11.53 15.72
N THR A 308 0.12 10.77 14.82
CA THR A 308 -0.46 9.46 15.03
C THR A 308 0.41 8.35 14.46
N GLY A 309 1.56 8.70 13.87
CA GLY A 309 2.53 7.76 13.33
C GLY A 309 3.11 6.88 14.42
N VAL A 310 3.41 5.63 14.09
CA VAL A 310 4.01 4.64 14.99
C VAL A 310 5.26 5.22 15.67
N LEU A 311 6.08 5.98 14.95
CA LEU A 311 7.28 6.60 15.49
C LEU A 311 6.95 7.59 16.62
N ASN A 312 6.01 8.51 16.39
CA ASN A 312 5.62 9.47 17.42
C ASN A 312 4.94 8.79 18.61
N LEU A 313 4.11 7.78 18.35
CA LEU A 313 3.46 7.03 19.41
C LEU A 313 4.47 6.24 20.27
N LEU A 314 5.50 5.64 19.67
CA LEU A 314 6.60 5.02 20.40
C LEU A 314 7.41 6.06 21.20
N GLN A 315 7.66 7.25 20.64
CA GLN A 315 8.28 8.34 21.39
C GLN A 315 7.46 8.68 22.64
N GLN A 316 6.13 8.71 22.54
CA GLN A 316 5.23 8.95 23.68
C GLN A 316 5.25 7.81 24.72
N GLN A 317 5.57 6.57 24.31
CA GLN A 317 5.84 5.45 25.22
C GLN A 317 7.25 5.52 25.87
N GLY A 318 8.02 6.58 25.62
CA GLY A 318 9.33 6.80 26.23
C GLY A 318 10.50 6.19 25.48
N TYR A 319 10.32 5.78 24.22
CA TYR A 319 11.44 5.38 23.37
C TYR A 319 12.20 6.59 22.84
N THR A 320 13.53 6.47 22.76
CA THR A 320 14.36 7.37 21.96
C THR A 320 14.40 6.86 20.53
N LEU A 321 14.27 7.76 19.55
CA LEU A 321 14.25 7.42 18.14
C LEU A 321 15.51 7.91 17.41
N GLU A 322 16.07 7.05 16.59
CA GLU A 322 17.22 7.32 15.73
C GLU A 322 16.92 6.81 14.31
N ARG A 323 17.16 7.61 13.27
CA ARG A 323 17.05 7.14 11.89
C ARG A 323 18.25 6.27 11.56
N ALA A 324 18.02 5.14 10.89
CA ALA A 324 19.05 4.22 10.44
C ALA A 324 19.07 4.10 8.90
N PRO A 325 20.16 3.57 8.31
CA PRO A 325 20.23 3.33 6.88
C PRO A 325 19.15 2.37 6.39
N PHE A 326 18.55 2.68 5.25
CA PHE A 326 17.51 1.88 4.59
C PHE A 326 18.05 1.24 3.31
#